data_AF-A0A3L6STB2-F1
#
_entry.id   AF-A0A3L6STB2-F1
#
_cell.length_a   1.000
_cell.length_b   1.000
_cell.length_c   1.000
_cell.angle_alpha   90.00
_cell.angle_beta   90.00
_cell.angle_gamma   90.00
#
_symmetry.space_group_name_H-M   'P 1'
#
loop_
_entity.id
_entity.type
_entity.pdbx_description
1 polymer ?
#
loop_
_entity_poly.entity_id
_entity_poly.type
_entity_poly.pdbx_seq_one_letter_code
_entity_poly.pdbx_strand_id
1 'polypeptide(L)'
;MWASSDGCERLSVEEAMRTDDMPLIPALPVSARDAMEIHGAIGGAVAPAGWQGRKDGPVYRLGPGPAVLNLTYLGNDTMATIENVFAIIEGAEEPDRYVILGNHRDAWTFGASDPNSGTAAMIETGSTEWVEENQEMLSSRAVAYLNIDVSVVDPGFLPSTTPQLDKLLQEITKVVLRLGDGGSDYSAFAQHAGIPSMNIVFGEGPGYPVYHSLYDDYVWMAKFGDPGFRRHVAAASIWGMMALRLANDEIIPFNYMSYASELEAYTKVLENGLKGTTVTCSPLYNSIKDLRTAATKANNEQKEYFVYLYPAVKTCKLACLAL
;
A
#
# COMPACT_ATOMS: atom_id res chain seq x y z
N MET A 1 -15.84 -9.80 1.56
CA MET A 1 -16.09 -10.73 0.42
C MET A 1 -16.17 -12.14 0.99
N TRP A 2 -16.18 -13.19 0.17
CA TRP A 2 -15.98 -14.59 0.62
C TRP A 2 -14.70 -15.09 -0.05
N ALA A 3 -13.85 -15.84 0.65
CA ALA A 3 -12.59 -16.34 0.12
C ALA A 3 -12.80 -17.27 -1.11
N SER A 4 -11.87 -17.25 -2.08
CA SER A 4 -11.94 -18.10 -3.29
C SER A 4 -11.53 -19.55 -3.03
N SER A 5 -12.11 -20.19 -2.01
CA SER A 5 -11.80 -21.56 -1.60
C SER A 5 -12.48 -22.65 -2.44
N ASP A 6 -12.08 -23.91 -2.23
CA ASP A 6 -12.72 -25.06 -2.84
C ASP A 6 -14.20 -25.16 -2.42
N GLY A 7 -15.07 -25.31 -3.41
CA GLY A 7 -16.52 -25.39 -3.20
C GLY A 7 -17.23 -24.07 -2.87
N CYS A 8 -16.53 -22.92 -2.81
CA CYS A 8 -17.21 -21.63 -2.61
C CYS A 8 -18.02 -21.22 -3.85
N GLU A 9 -19.13 -20.51 -3.60
CA GLU A 9 -20.01 -19.96 -4.64
C GLU A 9 -19.28 -18.84 -5.41
N ARG A 10 -19.40 -18.86 -6.74
CA ARG A 10 -18.73 -17.92 -7.65
C ARG A 10 -19.72 -17.45 -8.70
N LEU A 11 -19.72 -16.15 -8.99
CA LEU A 11 -20.43 -15.60 -10.15
C LEU A 11 -19.83 -16.19 -11.43
N SER A 12 -20.67 -16.41 -12.45
CA SER A 12 -20.15 -16.70 -13.79
C SER A 12 -19.48 -15.46 -14.40
N VAL A 13 -18.60 -15.65 -15.39
CA VAL A 13 -17.96 -14.55 -16.12
C VAL A 13 -19.02 -13.64 -16.78
N GLU A 14 -20.15 -14.20 -17.24
CA GLU A 14 -21.25 -13.41 -17.81
C GLU A 14 -21.97 -12.55 -16.76
N GLU A 15 -22.07 -13.00 -15.51
CA GLU A 15 -22.64 -12.21 -14.41
C GLU A 15 -21.66 -11.14 -13.91
N ALA A 16 -20.37 -11.46 -13.79
CA ALA A 16 -19.32 -10.49 -13.46
C ALA A 16 -19.23 -9.37 -14.51
N MET A 17 -19.26 -9.71 -15.81
CA MET A 17 -19.26 -8.73 -16.91
C MET A 17 -20.56 -7.89 -17.03
N ARG A 18 -21.53 -8.10 -16.13
CA ARG A 18 -22.75 -7.28 -15.99
C ARG A 18 -22.74 -6.39 -14.73
N THR A 19 -21.72 -6.46 -13.88
CA THR A 19 -21.57 -5.52 -12.75
C THR A 19 -20.85 -4.25 -13.19
N ASP A 20 -20.92 -3.19 -12.38
CA ASP A 20 -20.19 -1.95 -12.60
C ASP A 20 -18.68 -2.07 -12.29
N ASP A 21 -18.22 -3.24 -11.81
CA ASP A 21 -16.82 -3.49 -11.42
C ASP A 21 -15.93 -3.86 -12.62
N MET A 22 -16.51 -4.34 -13.72
CA MET A 22 -15.78 -4.84 -14.89
C MET A 22 -15.70 -3.80 -16.04
N PRO A 23 -14.57 -3.71 -16.75
CA PRO A 23 -14.39 -2.73 -17.83
C PRO A 23 -15.25 -3.08 -19.05
N LEU A 24 -16.29 -2.29 -19.30
CA LEU A 24 -17.24 -2.48 -20.41
C LEU A 24 -16.67 -2.23 -21.83
N ILE A 25 -15.39 -1.85 -21.95
CA ILE A 25 -14.70 -1.63 -23.22
C ILE A 25 -13.27 -2.22 -23.18
N PRO A 26 -12.75 -2.79 -24.29
CA PRO A 26 -11.37 -3.27 -24.34
C PRO A 26 -10.35 -2.15 -24.14
N ALA A 27 -9.36 -2.41 -23.29
CA ALA A 27 -8.17 -1.57 -23.12
C ALA A 27 -6.91 -2.36 -23.51
N LEU A 28 -5.93 -1.68 -24.11
CA LEU A 28 -4.66 -2.29 -24.51
C LEU A 28 -3.53 -1.27 -24.30
N PRO A 29 -2.54 -1.52 -23.41
CA PRO A 29 -1.34 -0.70 -23.36
C PRO A 29 -0.51 -0.87 -24.64
N VAL A 30 0.08 0.22 -25.12
CA VAL A 30 0.94 0.27 -26.31
C VAL A 30 2.27 0.92 -25.97
N SER A 31 3.33 0.63 -26.73
CA SER A 31 4.63 1.27 -26.44
C SER A 31 4.58 2.77 -26.73
N ALA A 32 5.44 3.54 -26.06
CA ALA A 32 5.57 4.98 -26.31
C ALA A 32 5.94 5.31 -27.77
N ARG A 33 6.52 4.37 -28.52
CA ARG A 33 6.80 4.51 -29.96
C ARG A 33 5.51 4.43 -30.77
N ASP A 34 4.69 3.41 -30.53
CA ASP A 34 3.44 3.20 -31.27
C ASP A 34 2.43 4.30 -30.92
N ALA A 35 2.41 4.75 -29.65
CA ALA A 35 1.67 5.91 -29.21
C ALA A 35 2.07 7.21 -29.95
N MET A 36 3.37 7.40 -30.28
CA MET A 36 3.81 8.56 -31.08
C MET A 36 3.29 8.50 -32.52
N GLU A 37 3.28 7.33 -33.16
CA GLU A 37 2.68 7.18 -34.50
C GLU A 37 1.17 7.43 -34.46
N ILE A 38 0.46 6.89 -33.46
CA ILE A 38 -0.97 7.12 -33.23
C ILE A 38 -1.25 8.62 -33.02
N HIS A 39 -0.55 9.29 -32.09
CA HIS A 39 -0.74 10.72 -31.84
C HIS A 39 -0.37 11.60 -33.04
N GLY A 40 0.62 11.21 -33.85
CA GLY A 40 0.96 11.89 -35.11
C GLY A 40 -0.15 11.78 -36.17
N ALA A 41 -0.96 10.73 -36.11
CA ALA A 41 -2.09 10.49 -37.00
C ALA A 41 -3.43 11.10 -36.52
N ILE A 42 -3.49 11.68 -35.32
CA ILE A 42 -4.68 12.39 -34.80
C ILE A 42 -4.74 13.82 -35.38
N GLY A 43 -5.88 14.18 -35.94
CA GLY A 43 -6.22 15.50 -36.48
C GLY A 43 -7.06 16.34 -35.53
N GLY A 44 -7.82 17.28 -36.07
CA GLY A 44 -8.66 18.20 -35.27
C GLY A 44 -7.85 19.26 -34.53
N ALA A 45 -8.45 19.82 -33.48
CA ALA A 45 -7.88 20.91 -32.69
C ALA A 45 -6.63 20.48 -31.90
N VAL A 46 -5.67 21.39 -31.74
CA VAL A 46 -4.49 21.18 -30.87
C VAL A 46 -4.94 21.09 -29.41
N ALA A 47 -4.45 20.10 -28.67
CA ALA A 47 -4.79 19.90 -27.27
C ALA A 47 -4.20 21.03 -26.38
N PRO A 48 -4.83 21.37 -25.24
CA PRO A 48 -4.32 22.40 -24.32
C PRO A 48 -2.85 22.18 -23.93
N ALA A 49 -2.13 23.26 -23.59
CA ALA A 49 -0.69 23.18 -23.31
C ALA A 49 -0.32 22.17 -22.19
N GLY A 50 -1.15 22.05 -21.15
CA GLY A 50 -0.99 21.07 -20.07
C GLY A 50 -1.40 19.63 -20.43
N TRP A 51 -1.84 19.37 -21.67
CA TRP A 51 -2.16 18.03 -22.21
C TRP A 51 -1.14 17.59 -23.27
N GLN A 52 -0.11 18.38 -23.53
CA GLN A 52 0.96 18.02 -24.48
C GLN A 52 1.96 17.05 -23.85
N GLY A 53 2.47 16.11 -24.63
CA GLY A 53 3.48 15.14 -24.20
C GLY A 53 4.91 15.69 -24.20
N ARG A 54 5.88 14.79 -24.43
CA ARG A 54 7.31 15.12 -24.52
C ARG A 54 7.59 16.17 -25.62
N LYS A 55 8.54 17.08 -25.35
CA LYS A 55 8.85 18.27 -26.18
C LYS A 55 9.27 17.94 -27.63
N ASP A 56 9.80 16.75 -27.85
CA ASP A 56 10.25 16.18 -29.12
C ASP A 56 9.27 15.15 -29.71
N GLY A 57 8.06 15.04 -29.14
CA GLY A 57 6.96 14.23 -29.66
C GLY A 57 6.11 14.95 -30.71
N PRO A 58 5.09 14.28 -31.28
CA PRO A 58 4.09 14.94 -32.11
C PRO A 58 3.28 15.96 -31.28
N VAL A 59 2.72 16.98 -31.95
CA VAL A 59 1.79 17.91 -31.31
C VAL A 59 0.48 17.18 -31.05
N TYR A 60 0.13 16.98 -29.77
CA TYR A 60 -1.08 16.27 -29.37
C TYR A 60 -2.32 17.08 -29.76
N ARG A 61 -3.34 16.37 -30.24
CA ARG A 61 -4.58 16.92 -30.77
C ARG A 61 -5.78 16.12 -30.25
N LEU A 62 -6.96 16.73 -30.32
CA LEU A 62 -8.19 16.21 -29.72
C LEU A 62 -9.01 15.30 -30.67
N GLY A 63 -8.58 15.15 -31.94
CA GLY A 63 -9.33 14.39 -32.95
C GLY A 63 -10.63 15.09 -33.37
N PRO A 64 -11.59 14.34 -33.97
CA PRO A 64 -11.48 12.95 -34.43
C PRO A 64 -10.73 12.81 -35.77
N GLY A 65 -10.37 11.57 -36.14
CA GLY A 65 -9.74 11.23 -37.42
C GLY A 65 -8.38 11.92 -37.64
N PRO A 66 -7.86 12.01 -38.88
CA PRO A 66 -8.37 11.35 -40.09
C PRO A 66 -8.09 9.84 -40.12
N ALA A 67 -7.14 9.35 -39.33
CA ALA A 67 -6.86 7.92 -39.22
C ALA A 67 -7.97 7.16 -38.47
N VAL A 68 -8.10 5.87 -38.77
CA VAL A 68 -8.98 4.92 -38.08
C VAL A 68 -8.11 3.86 -37.44
N LEU A 69 -8.15 3.76 -36.12
CA LEU A 69 -7.48 2.69 -35.37
C LEU A 69 -8.42 1.49 -35.29
N ASN A 70 -7.90 0.28 -35.54
CA ASN A 70 -8.62 -0.97 -35.31
C ASN A 70 -7.94 -1.72 -34.16
N LEU A 71 -8.69 -2.02 -33.10
CA LEU A 71 -8.22 -2.77 -31.94
C LEU A 71 -8.86 -4.15 -31.96
N THR A 72 -8.03 -5.18 -32.12
CA THR A 72 -8.44 -6.58 -31.97
C THR A 72 -7.83 -7.12 -30.68
N TYR A 73 -8.68 -7.48 -29.73
CA TYR A 73 -8.29 -8.13 -28.47
C TYR A 73 -8.73 -9.59 -28.48
N LEU A 74 -7.85 -10.48 -28.01
CA LEU A 74 -8.09 -11.92 -27.90
C LEU A 74 -7.66 -12.36 -26.49
N GLY A 75 -8.53 -12.10 -25.50
CA GLY A 75 -8.37 -12.58 -24.13
C GLY A 75 -8.62 -14.08 -24.00
N ASN A 76 -8.17 -14.64 -22.88
CA ASN A 76 -8.39 -16.03 -22.52
C ASN A 76 -8.54 -16.13 -20.99
N ASP A 77 -9.77 -16.01 -20.51
CA ASP A 77 -10.08 -16.00 -19.08
C ASP A 77 -10.00 -17.43 -18.52
N THR A 78 -9.16 -17.64 -17.51
CA THR A 78 -8.93 -18.96 -16.92
C THR A 78 -8.90 -18.90 -15.40
N MET A 79 -9.64 -19.80 -14.75
CA MET A 79 -9.44 -20.14 -13.34
C MET A 79 -8.03 -20.73 -13.16
N ALA A 80 -7.27 -20.17 -12.22
CA ALA A 80 -5.95 -20.65 -11.83
C ALA A 80 -5.85 -20.76 -10.30
N THR A 81 -5.00 -21.66 -9.82
CA THR A 81 -4.65 -21.73 -8.39
C THR A 81 -3.58 -20.68 -8.09
N ILE A 82 -3.78 -19.93 -7.02
CA ILE A 82 -2.77 -19.05 -6.41
C ILE A 82 -2.29 -19.68 -5.09
N GLU A 83 -1.05 -19.44 -4.70
CA GLU A 83 -0.40 -20.07 -3.55
C GLU A 83 0.39 -19.05 -2.72
N ASN A 84 0.11 -18.98 -1.41
CA ASN A 84 0.82 -18.13 -0.45
C ASN A 84 1.73 -19.02 0.44
N VAL A 85 2.90 -18.56 0.92
CA VAL A 85 3.94 -19.44 1.54
C VAL A 85 4.35 -19.07 3.00
N PHE A 86 3.72 -19.72 3.99
CA PHE A 86 3.53 -19.17 5.35
C PHE A 86 4.63 -19.49 6.38
N ALA A 87 4.92 -18.55 7.28
CA ALA A 87 5.78 -18.72 8.45
C ALA A 87 5.28 -17.94 9.69
N ILE A 88 5.27 -18.59 10.86
CA ILE A 88 4.91 -17.97 12.15
C ILE A 88 6.02 -18.22 13.16
N ILE A 89 6.54 -17.16 13.77
CA ILE A 89 7.43 -17.24 14.94
C ILE A 89 6.56 -17.11 16.19
N GLU A 90 6.47 -18.20 16.98
CA GLU A 90 5.64 -18.21 18.19
C GLU A 90 6.24 -17.32 19.30
N GLY A 91 5.52 -16.24 19.64
CA GLY A 91 5.82 -15.36 20.77
C GLY A 91 5.56 -16.05 22.12
N ALA A 92 6.39 -15.73 23.12
CA ALA A 92 6.40 -16.45 24.39
C ALA A 92 5.34 -15.98 25.41
N GLU A 93 4.85 -14.74 25.33
CA GLU A 93 3.86 -14.19 26.27
C GLU A 93 2.47 -14.02 25.64
N GLU A 94 2.37 -13.44 24.44
CA GLU A 94 1.11 -13.31 23.69
C GLU A 94 1.12 -14.13 22.38
N PRO A 95 0.99 -15.47 22.45
CA PRO A 95 0.87 -16.34 21.28
C PRO A 95 -0.48 -16.21 20.55
N ASP A 96 -1.30 -15.23 20.94
CA ASP A 96 -2.55 -14.83 20.31
C ASP A 96 -2.58 -13.33 19.91
N ARG A 97 -1.42 -12.65 19.80
CA ARG A 97 -1.29 -11.30 19.20
C ARG A 97 -0.28 -11.29 18.06
N TYR A 98 -0.67 -10.75 16.91
CA TYR A 98 0.07 -10.91 15.65
C TYR A 98 0.57 -9.58 15.11
N VAL A 99 1.89 -9.44 14.98
CA VAL A 99 2.51 -8.44 14.11
C VAL A 99 2.79 -9.10 12.77
N ILE A 100 2.44 -8.39 11.68
CA ILE A 100 2.42 -8.95 10.33
C ILE A 100 3.32 -8.13 9.39
N LEU A 101 4.11 -8.81 8.54
CA LEU A 101 5.08 -8.20 7.61
C LEU A 101 4.85 -8.68 6.16
N GLY A 102 4.12 -7.99 5.28
CA GLY A 102 3.77 -8.54 3.95
C GLY A 102 4.35 -7.85 2.70
N ASN A 103 4.31 -8.58 1.58
CA ASN A 103 4.87 -8.29 0.25
C ASN A 103 4.32 -9.33 -0.74
N HIS A 104 3.73 -8.98 -1.88
CA HIS A 104 3.42 -9.97 -2.94
C HIS A 104 4.67 -10.43 -3.72
N ARG A 105 4.54 -11.57 -4.42
CA ARG A 105 5.65 -12.30 -5.07
C ARG A 105 5.43 -12.52 -6.57
N ASP A 106 4.20 -12.41 -7.06
CA ASP A 106 3.90 -12.51 -8.48
C ASP A 106 4.32 -11.24 -9.24
N ALA A 107 4.67 -11.37 -10.51
CA ALA A 107 5.19 -10.26 -11.31
C ALA A 107 4.70 -10.35 -12.76
N TRP A 108 4.46 -9.18 -13.37
CA TRP A 108 4.08 -9.09 -14.78
C TRP A 108 5.15 -9.61 -15.76
N THR A 109 6.44 -9.55 -15.38
CA THR A 109 7.55 -10.06 -16.22
C THR A 109 8.68 -10.69 -15.38
N PHE A 110 9.76 -9.96 -15.11
CA PHE A 110 10.83 -10.35 -14.18
C PHE A 110 10.66 -9.71 -12.81
N GLY A 111 10.12 -8.50 -12.76
CA GLY A 111 9.68 -7.84 -11.53
C GLY A 111 10.78 -7.59 -10.50
N ALA A 112 11.98 -7.18 -10.95
CA ALA A 112 13.12 -7.00 -10.05
C ALA A 112 12.93 -5.85 -9.04
N SER A 113 12.11 -4.87 -9.40
CA SER A 113 11.57 -3.84 -8.54
C SER A 113 10.21 -4.30 -8.00
N ASP A 114 9.19 -4.40 -8.85
CA ASP A 114 7.82 -4.83 -8.51
C ASP A 114 7.65 -6.35 -8.75
N PRO A 115 7.61 -7.20 -7.71
CA PRO A 115 7.75 -6.92 -6.28
C PRO A 115 9.03 -7.49 -5.66
N ASN A 116 9.95 -8.07 -6.45
CA ASN A 116 11.08 -8.85 -5.91
C ASN A 116 12.06 -8.01 -5.09
N SER A 117 12.02 -6.67 -5.17
CA SER A 117 12.77 -5.80 -4.26
C SER A 117 12.25 -5.86 -2.82
N GLY A 118 10.93 -5.97 -2.63
CA GLY A 118 10.30 -6.28 -1.35
C GLY A 118 10.54 -7.73 -0.95
N THR A 119 10.35 -8.67 -1.89
CA THR A 119 10.59 -10.10 -1.65
C THR A 119 12.03 -10.37 -1.20
N ALA A 120 13.01 -9.60 -1.67
CA ALA A 120 14.39 -9.67 -1.19
C ALA A 120 14.54 -9.14 0.26
N ALA A 121 14.03 -7.95 0.57
CA ALA A 121 14.03 -7.39 1.93
C ALA A 121 13.27 -8.30 2.93
N MET A 122 12.32 -9.06 2.42
CA MET A 122 11.46 -10.01 3.11
C MET A 122 12.07 -11.39 3.25
N ILE A 123 12.86 -11.93 2.31
CA ILE A 123 13.57 -13.20 2.54
C ILE A 123 14.64 -13.05 3.64
N GLU A 124 15.17 -11.84 3.83
CA GLU A 124 15.97 -11.47 5.02
C GLU A 124 15.11 -11.37 6.32
N THR A 125 13.78 -11.61 6.26
CA THR A 125 12.81 -11.38 7.37
C THR A 125 11.67 -12.46 7.60
N GLY A 126 11.01 -13.07 6.58
CA GLY A 126 10.03 -14.23 6.60
C GLY A 126 8.69 -14.06 5.76
N SER A 127 7.75 -15.06 5.66
CA SER A 127 6.76 -15.28 4.50
C SER A 127 5.23 -15.73 4.72
N THR A 128 4.22 -15.55 3.78
CA THR A 128 2.70 -15.25 3.95
C THR A 128 1.65 -16.41 3.64
N GLU A 129 0.29 -16.34 3.52
CA GLU A 129 -0.78 -15.30 3.72
C GLU A 129 -2.14 -15.90 4.04
N TRP A 130 -2.79 -15.28 5.01
CA TRP A 130 -3.71 -15.94 5.92
C TRP A 130 -5.03 -15.16 6.11
N VAL A 131 -5.22 -14.05 5.41
CA VAL A 131 -6.12 -12.96 5.81
C VAL A 131 -7.57 -13.21 5.46
N GLU A 132 -7.85 -13.70 4.24
CA GLU A 132 -9.22 -13.94 3.80
C GLU A 132 -9.91 -15.08 4.59
N GLU A 133 -9.16 -16.13 4.92
CA GLU A 133 -9.66 -17.26 5.72
C GLU A 133 -9.88 -16.85 7.20
N ASN A 134 -9.11 -15.89 7.73
CA ASN A 134 -9.01 -15.65 9.17
C ASN A 134 -9.39 -14.22 9.61
N GLN A 135 -10.24 -13.53 8.83
CA GLN A 135 -10.69 -12.16 9.09
C GLN A 135 -11.22 -11.92 10.52
N GLU A 136 -11.97 -12.86 11.11
CA GLU A 136 -12.48 -12.74 12.50
C GLU A 136 -11.35 -12.83 13.55
N MET A 137 -10.31 -13.61 13.28
CA MET A 137 -9.17 -13.75 14.16
C MET A 137 -8.27 -12.51 14.04
N LEU A 138 -7.98 -12.06 12.83
CA LEU A 138 -7.16 -10.86 12.59
C LEU A 138 -7.80 -9.60 13.16
N SER A 139 -9.08 -9.36 12.91
CA SER A 139 -9.80 -8.20 13.48
C SER A 139 -9.88 -8.19 15.02
N SER A 140 -9.62 -9.32 15.68
CA SER A 140 -9.56 -9.43 17.14
C SER A 140 -8.15 -9.59 17.72
N ARG A 141 -7.10 -9.80 16.90
CA ARG A 141 -5.76 -10.21 17.36
C ARG A 141 -4.56 -9.63 16.58
N ALA A 142 -4.76 -9.04 15.41
CA ALA A 142 -3.70 -8.36 14.68
C ALA A 142 -3.36 -7.03 15.38
N VAL A 143 -2.09 -6.84 15.70
CA VAL A 143 -1.57 -5.58 16.26
C VAL A 143 -1.38 -4.58 15.12
N ALA A 144 -0.62 -4.96 14.10
CA ALA A 144 -0.35 -4.13 12.93
C ALA A 144 0.06 -4.96 11.71
N TYR A 145 -0.15 -4.39 10.52
CA TYR A 145 0.38 -4.83 9.24
C TYR A 145 1.50 -3.89 8.75
N LEU A 146 2.57 -4.46 8.22
CA LEU A 146 3.74 -3.72 7.79
C LEU A 146 4.11 -4.21 6.37
N ASN A 147 3.82 -3.41 5.36
CA ASN A 147 3.99 -3.76 3.95
C ASN A 147 5.36 -3.31 3.42
N ILE A 148 5.99 -4.14 2.58
CA ILE A 148 7.01 -3.72 1.61
C ILE A 148 6.73 -4.42 0.29
N ASP A 149 5.99 -3.73 -0.57
CA ASP A 149 5.74 -4.11 -1.95
C ASP A 149 7.01 -3.87 -2.78
N VAL A 150 7.19 -2.65 -3.30
CA VAL A 150 8.44 -2.23 -3.94
C VAL A 150 9.39 -1.59 -2.91
N SER A 151 10.44 -2.29 -2.48
CA SER A 151 11.35 -1.75 -1.45
C SER A 151 12.24 -0.62 -1.97
N VAL A 152 12.70 -0.68 -3.23
CA VAL A 152 13.55 0.35 -3.83
C VAL A 152 13.21 0.59 -5.30
N VAL A 153 13.18 1.86 -5.65
CA VAL A 153 12.76 2.43 -6.94
C VAL A 153 13.72 3.53 -7.39
N ASP A 154 14.07 4.46 -6.49
CA ASP A 154 14.88 5.66 -6.75
C ASP A 154 15.54 6.16 -5.43
N PRO A 155 16.34 7.27 -5.39
CA PRO A 155 16.99 7.74 -4.16
C PRO A 155 16.12 8.16 -2.97
N GLY A 156 14.86 8.55 -3.20
CA GLY A 156 13.99 9.10 -2.16
C GLY A 156 13.51 8.08 -1.13
N PHE A 157 12.73 8.54 -0.16
CA PHE A 157 12.13 7.69 0.86
C PHE A 157 10.70 8.15 1.17
N LEU A 158 9.72 7.29 0.87
CA LEU A 158 8.29 7.62 0.89
C LEU A 158 7.53 6.55 1.71
N PRO A 159 7.65 6.56 3.05
CA PRO A 159 6.91 5.63 3.90
C PRO A 159 5.49 6.17 4.15
N SER A 160 4.48 5.32 4.08
CA SER A 160 3.08 5.69 4.32
C SER A 160 2.47 4.85 5.44
N THR A 161 1.65 5.43 6.32
CA THR A 161 1.07 4.68 7.44
C THR A 161 -0.26 5.24 7.97
N THR A 162 -1.01 4.40 8.69
CA THR A 162 -2.17 4.80 9.50
C THR A 162 -1.71 5.64 10.71
N PRO A 163 -2.45 6.70 11.12
CA PRO A 163 -1.94 7.70 12.07
C PRO A 163 -1.48 7.21 13.44
N GLN A 164 -1.93 6.03 13.92
CA GLN A 164 -1.48 5.46 15.19
C GLN A 164 0.03 5.18 15.21
N LEU A 165 0.61 4.81 14.05
CA LEU A 165 2.01 4.41 13.89
C LEU A 165 2.96 5.59 13.64
N ASP A 166 2.43 6.80 13.42
CA ASP A 166 3.20 8.01 13.09
C ASP A 166 4.47 8.20 13.91
N LYS A 167 4.36 8.12 15.24
CA LYS A 167 5.50 8.40 16.13
C LYS A 167 6.58 7.33 16.05
N LEU A 168 6.19 6.06 15.99
CA LEU A 168 7.14 4.96 15.84
C LEU A 168 7.92 5.10 14.53
N LEU A 169 7.22 5.39 13.43
CA LEU A 169 7.83 5.64 12.13
C LEU A 169 8.67 6.94 12.12
N GLN A 170 8.27 8.01 12.83
CA GLN A 170 9.05 9.25 12.97
C GLN A 170 10.30 9.08 13.85
N GLU A 171 10.25 8.29 14.92
CA GLU A 171 11.40 7.92 15.75
C GLU A 171 12.49 7.25 14.90
N ILE A 172 12.08 6.37 13.98
CA ILE A 172 12.99 5.58 13.14
C ILE A 172 13.43 6.36 11.88
N THR A 173 12.54 7.14 11.25
CA THR A 173 12.77 7.67 9.89
C THR A 173 12.51 9.18 9.69
N LYS A 174 11.76 9.83 10.59
CA LYS A 174 11.40 11.26 10.56
C LYS A 174 10.51 11.75 9.40
N VAL A 175 10.01 10.85 8.54
CA VAL A 175 9.08 11.19 7.43
C VAL A 175 7.85 10.27 7.50
N VAL A 176 6.66 10.80 7.21
CA VAL A 176 5.40 10.04 7.19
C VAL A 176 4.47 10.56 6.11
N LEU A 177 3.95 9.65 5.30
CA LEU A 177 2.81 9.83 4.38
C LEU A 177 1.60 9.02 4.89
N ARG A 178 0.48 9.07 4.16
CA ARG A 178 -0.77 8.39 4.52
C ARG A 178 -1.06 7.24 3.54
N LEU A 179 -1.52 6.11 4.06
CA LEU A 179 -2.18 5.09 3.23
C LEU A 179 -3.59 5.60 2.91
N GLY A 180 -3.92 5.79 1.63
CA GLY A 180 -5.21 6.36 1.21
C GLY A 180 -5.70 5.90 -0.16
N ASP A 181 -4.86 5.18 -0.90
CA ASP A 181 -5.13 4.45 -2.13
C ASP A 181 -5.28 2.94 -1.87
N GLY A 182 -5.62 2.19 -2.91
CA GLY A 182 -5.69 0.73 -2.88
C GLY A 182 -4.63 0.05 -3.75
N GLY A 183 -3.45 0.65 -3.92
CA GLY A 183 -2.44 0.22 -4.91
C GLY A 183 -1.52 -0.94 -4.50
N SER A 184 -1.81 -1.63 -3.39
CA SER A 184 -0.98 -2.71 -2.82
C SER A 184 -1.76 -3.47 -1.71
N ASP A 185 -1.18 -4.55 -1.19
CA ASP A 185 -1.78 -5.52 -0.26
C ASP A 185 -2.36 -4.90 1.02
N TYR A 186 -1.74 -3.81 1.53
CA TYR A 186 -2.22 -3.09 2.71
C TYR A 186 -3.66 -2.56 2.59
N SER A 187 -4.22 -2.50 1.38
CA SER A 187 -5.58 -2.06 1.12
C SER A 187 -6.61 -2.91 1.88
N ALA A 188 -6.52 -4.24 1.84
CA ALA A 188 -7.41 -5.14 2.55
C ALA A 188 -7.28 -4.99 4.08
N PHE A 189 -6.04 -4.93 4.59
CA PHE A 189 -5.76 -4.73 6.01
C PHE A 189 -6.31 -3.40 6.53
N ALA A 190 -5.96 -2.29 5.89
CA ALA A 190 -6.29 -0.95 6.37
C ALA A 190 -7.75 -0.57 6.14
N GLN A 191 -8.31 -0.89 4.97
CA GLN A 191 -9.62 -0.40 4.54
C GLN A 191 -10.77 -1.39 4.82
N HIS A 192 -10.50 -2.71 4.76
CA HIS A 192 -11.54 -3.73 5.00
C HIS A 192 -11.47 -4.32 6.41
N ALA A 193 -10.29 -4.66 6.92
CA ALA A 193 -10.12 -5.24 8.26
C ALA A 193 -9.90 -4.20 9.38
N GLY A 194 -9.57 -2.95 9.04
CA GLY A 194 -9.34 -1.86 10.00
C GLY A 194 -8.02 -1.96 10.78
N ILE A 195 -7.06 -2.76 10.31
CA ILE A 195 -5.79 -3.07 10.97
C ILE A 195 -4.80 -1.90 10.76
N PRO A 196 -4.14 -1.39 11.83
CA PRO A 196 -3.09 -0.37 11.71
C PRO A 196 -2.01 -0.82 10.73
N SER A 197 -1.79 -0.06 9.67
CA SER A 197 -1.00 -0.49 8.52
C SER A 197 0.10 0.50 8.16
N MET A 198 1.22 0.00 7.62
CA MET A 198 2.32 0.78 7.05
C MET A 198 2.72 0.23 5.67
N ASN A 199 3.29 1.05 4.80
CA ASN A 199 4.05 0.65 3.62
C ASN A 199 5.40 1.41 3.57
N ILE A 200 6.47 0.79 3.07
CA ILE A 200 7.78 1.42 2.89
C ILE A 200 8.27 1.27 1.44
N VAL A 201 8.59 2.40 0.80
CA VAL A 201 9.20 2.47 -0.55
C VAL A 201 10.35 3.48 -0.54
N PHE A 202 11.51 3.11 -1.09
CA PHE A 202 12.56 4.08 -1.46
C PHE A 202 12.38 4.55 -2.91
N GLY A 203 11.78 5.72 -3.14
CA GLY A 203 11.60 6.29 -4.48
C GLY A 203 11.24 7.78 -4.45
N GLU A 204 11.16 8.43 -5.62
CA GLU A 204 10.63 9.80 -5.77
C GLU A 204 9.56 9.87 -6.86
N GLY A 205 8.29 9.90 -6.47
CA GLY A 205 7.15 10.12 -7.37
C GLY A 205 6.25 8.89 -7.59
N PRO A 206 5.29 8.99 -8.54
CA PRO A 206 4.17 8.05 -8.68
C PRO A 206 4.48 6.79 -9.50
N GLY A 207 5.74 6.32 -9.53
CA GLY A 207 6.19 5.17 -10.31
C GLY A 207 7.56 5.37 -10.95
N TYR A 208 8.03 4.39 -11.72
CA TYR A 208 9.38 4.37 -12.30
C TYR A 208 9.42 3.99 -13.79
N PRO A 209 10.49 4.34 -14.54
CA PRO A 209 10.50 4.28 -16.00
C PRO A 209 10.39 2.88 -16.63
N VAL A 210 10.45 1.81 -15.83
CA VAL A 210 10.38 0.42 -16.29
C VAL A 210 9.26 -0.39 -15.62
N TYR A 211 8.39 0.25 -14.83
CA TYR A 211 7.24 -0.36 -14.15
C TYR A 211 6.39 -1.22 -15.09
N HIS A 212 6.03 -2.44 -14.63
CA HIS A 212 5.27 -3.46 -15.35
C HIS A 212 5.77 -3.74 -16.78
N SER A 213 7.09 -3.62 -17.01
CA SER A 213 7.70 -3.84 -18.33
C SER A 213 8.84 -4.86 -18.28
N LEU A 214 9.18 -5.42 -19.44
CA LEU A 214 10.31 -6.34 -19.66
C LEU A 214 11.68 -5.76 -19.26
N TYR A 215 11.76 -4.47 -18.92
CA TYR A 215 12.99 -3.80 -18.47
C TYR A 215 13.10 -3.69 -16.94
N ASP A 216 12.09 -4.14 -16.18
CA ASP A 216 12.20 -4.29 -14.72
C ASP A 216 12.96 -5.58 -14.37
N ASP A 217 14.25 -5.60 -14.70
CA ASP A 217 15.14 -6.73 -14.48
C ASP A 217 16.25 -6.42 -13.45
N TYR A 218 16.94 -7.48 -13.00
CA TYR A 218 18.06 -7.36 -12.07
C TYR A 218 19.18 -6.45 -12.60
N VAL A 219 19.33 -6.34 -13.92
CA VAL A 219 20.36 -5.52 -14.58
C VAL A 219 20.01 -4.04 -14.48
N TRP A 220 18.73 -3.67 -14.53
CA TRP A 220 18.25 -2.33 -14.21
C TRP A 220 18.42 -2.04 -12.72
N MET A 221 17.96 -2.93 -11.85
CA MET A 221 18.04 -2.74 -10.39
C MET A 221 19.47 -2.54 -9.90
N ALA A 222 20.41 -3.41 -10.29
CA ALA A 222 21.80 -3.34 -9.85
C ALA A 222 22.61 -2.18 -10.47
N LYS A 223 22.10 -1.49 -11.50
CA LYS A 223 22.76 -0.36 -12.18
C LYS A 223 22.14 1.00 -11.90
N PHE A 224 20.84 1.06 -11.64
CA PHE A 224 20.07 2.31 -11.57
C PHE A 224 19.25 2.41 -10.28
N GLY A 225 18.39 1.42 -10.00
CA GLY A 225 17.54 1.40 -8.80
C GLY A 225 18.36 1.42 -7.50
N ASP A 226 19.12 0.36 -7.21
CA ASP A 226 19.97 0.28 -6.01
C ASP A 226 21.39 -0.26 -6.27
N PRO A 227 22.30 0.55 -6.86
CA PRO A 227 23.70 0.20 -7.05
C PRO A 227 24.41 -0.17 -5.73
N GLY A 228 24.57 -1.47 -5.49
CA GLY A 228 25.15 -2.01 -4.27
C GLY A 228 24.16 -2.27 -3.12
N PHE A 229 22.85 -2.33 -3.41
CA PHE A 229 21.78 -2.85 -2.53
C PHE A 229 21.67 -2.21 -1.14
N ARG A 230 22.11 -0.96 -0.98
CA ARG A 230 22.18 -0.27 0.32
C ARG A 230 20.81 0.21 0.81
N ARG A 231 19.89 0.54 -0.10
CA ARG A 231 18.53 0.95 0.25
C ARG A 231 17.66 -0.28 0.56
N HIS A 232 17.88 -1.42 -0.09
CA HIS A 232 17.25 -2.70 0.30
C HIS A 232 17.61 -3.07 1.74
N VAL A 233 18.90 -3.01 2.10
CA VAL A 233 19.36 -3.22 3.49
C VAL A 233 18.75 -2.20 4.46
N ALA A 234 18.59 -0.95 4.05
CA ALA A 234 17.93 0.07 4.88
C ALA A 234 16.42 -0.20 5.05
N ALA A 235 15.72 -0.63 4.00
CA ALA A 235 14.32 -1.00 4.02
C ALA A 235 14.07 -2.18 4.98
N ALA A 236 14.81 -3.28 4.81
CA ALA A 236 14.78 -4.44 5.71
C ALA A 236 15.11 -4.05 7.16
N SER A 237 16.10 -3.17 7.37
CA SER A 237 16.45 -2.67 8.72
C SER A 237 15.31 -1.88 9.39
N ILE A 238 14.68 -0.96 8.66
CA ILE A 238 13.54 -0.17 9.18
C ILE A 238 12.35 -1.08 9.48
N TRP A 239 12.06 -2.01 8.57
CA TRP A 239 10.93 -2.94 8.67
C TRP A 239 11.10 -3.93 9.82
N GLY A 240 12.28 -4.56 9.93
CA GLY A 240 12.63 -5.42 11.06
C GLY A 240 12.63 -4.68 12.40
N MET A 241 13.04 -3.40 12.44
CA MET A 241 12.91 -2.58 13.66
C MET A 241 11.44 -2.29 14.01
N MET A 242 10.59 -1.95 13.03
CA MET A 242 9.14 -1.81 13.25
C MET A 242 8.53 -3.11 13.78
N ALA A 243 8.90 -4.25 13.16
CA ALA A 243 8.49 -5.59 13.56
C ALA A 243 8.83 -5.88 15.03
N LEU A 244 10.11 -5.70 15.39
CA LEU A 244 10.63 -6.00 16.72
C LEU A 244 10.07 -5.07 17.79
N ARG A 245 9.84 -3.78 17.50
CA ARG A 245 9.16 -2.86 18.43
C ARG A 245 7.71 -3.29 18.65
N LEU A 246 6.96 -3.54 17.59
CA LEU A 246 5.54 -3.91 17.70
C LEU A 246 5.31 -5.29 18.33
N ALA A 247 6.28 -6.21 18.22
CA ALA A 247 6.18 -7.57 18.76
C ALA A 247 6.82 -7.75 20.16
N ASN A 248 7.58 -6.77 20.68
CA ASN A 248 8.30 -6.91 21.96
C ASN A 248 8.23 -5.68 22.90
N ASP A 249 7.68 -4.53 22.48
CA ASP A 249 7.39 -3.43 23.40
C ASP A 249 6.23 -3.85 24.33
N GLU A 250 6.46 -3.90 25.65
CA GLU A 250 5.47 -4.30 26.67
C GLU A 250 4.18 -3.43 26.67
N ILE A 251 4.24 -2.25 26.05
CA ILE A 251 3.04 -1.49 25.69
C ILE A 251 3.16 -1.08 24.22
N ILE A 252 2.23 -1.58 23.39
CA ILE A 252 2.18 -1.29 21.95
C ILE A 252 2.32 0.23 21.69
N PRO A 253 3.33 0.68 20.91
CA PRO A 253 3.75 2.09 20.82
C PRO A 253 2.84 2.98 19.94
N PHE A 254 1.52 2.82 20.06
CA PHE A 254 0.53 3.60 19.29
C PHE A 254 0.26 4.99 19.87
N ASN A 255 0.12 5.98 18.98
CA ASN A 255 -0.16 7.37 19.34
C ASN A 255 -1.55 7.82 18.87
N TYR A 256 -2.59 7.53 19.64
CA TYR A 256 -3.98 7.92 19.34
C TYR A 256 -4.18 9.44 19.15
N MET A 257 -3.30 10.26 19.72
CA MET A 257 -3.30 11.73 19.53
C MET A 257 -2.94 12.18 18.11
N SER A 258 -2.21 11.39 17.33
CA SER A 258 -2.01 11.64 15.89
C SER A 258 -3.34 11.52 15.16
N TYR A 259 -4.07 10.42 15.38
CA TYR A 259 -5.36 10.15 14.73
C TYR A 259 -6.39 11.27 14.95
N ALA A 260 -6.52 11.75 16.20
CA ALA A 260 -7.38 12.89 16.52
C ALA A 260 -6.97 14.20 15.83
N SER A 261 -5.69 14.35 15.44
CA SER A 261 -5.16 15.55 14.79
C SER A 261 -5.28 15.49 13.26
N GLU A 262 -5.09 14.30 12.68
CA GLU A 262 -5.36 14.03 11.25
C GLU A 262 -6.86 14.19 10.93
N LEU A 263 -7.76 13.64 11.76
CA LEU A 263 -9.21 13.84 11.60
C LEU A 263 -9.59 15.33 11.64
N GLU A 264 -8.93 16.13 12.47
CA GLU A 264 -9.15 17.58 12.51
C GLU A 264 -8.62 18.29 11.26
N ALA A 265 -7.51 17.82 10.68
CA ALA A 265 -6.98 18.32 9.42
C ALA A 265 -7.93 18.00 8.25
N TYR A 266 -8.38 16.75 8.13
CA TYR A 266 -9.36 16.35 7.11
C TYR A 266 -10.71 17.07 7.27
N THR A 267 -11.15 17.32 8.51
CA THR A 267 -12.37 18.11 8.78
C THR A 267 -12.26 19.52 8.21
N LYS A 268 -11.10 20.18 8.33
CA LYS A 268 -10.85 21.50 7.73
C LYS A 268 -10.83 21.47 6.20
N VAL A 269 -10.38 20.37 5.59
CA VAL A 269 -10.49 20.18 4.12
C VAL A 269 -11.96 20.05 3.72
N LEU A 270 -12.74 19.22 4.42
CA LEU A 270 -14.18 19.04 4.19
C LEU A 270 -14.96 20.35 4.34
N GLU A 271 -14.69 21.15 5.38
CA GLU A 271 -15.33 22.47 5.56
C GLU A 271 -15.07 23.44 4.41
N ASN A 272 -13.92 23.35 3.73
CA ASN A 272 -13.67 24.17 2.55
C ASN A 272 -14.57 23.76 1.37
N GLY A 273 -14.89 22.46 1.22
CA GLY A 273 -15.83 21.96 0.22
C GLY A 273 -17.31 22.22 0.54
N LEU A 274 -17.66 22.33 1.82
CA LEU A 274 -19.05 22.60 2.28
C LEU A 274 -19.45 24.09 2.25
N LYS A 275 -18.56 25.00 1.82
CA LYS A 275 -18.84 26.45 1.75
C LYS A 275 -20.04 26.76 0.85
N GLY A 276 -21.05 27.42 1.43
CA GLY A 276 -22.31 27.75 0.75
C GLY A 276 -23.40 26.69 0.89
N THR A 277 -23.13 25.55 1.53
CA THR A 277 -24.15 24.58 1.93
C THR A 277 -24.73 24.91 3.31
N THR A 278 -25.80 24.21 3.70
CA THR A 278 -26.37 24.25 5.06
C THR A 278 -25.75 23.23 6.02
N VAL A 279 -24.80 22.41 5.55
CA VAL A 279 -24.15 21.35 6.33
C VAL A 279 -23.01 21.95 7.17
N THR A 280 -22.84 21.51 8.41
CA THR A 280 -21.76 21.99 9.29
C THR A 280 -20.96 20.83 9.88
N CYS A 281 -19.65 21.02 10.03
CA CYS A 281 -18.77 20.02 10.67
C CYS A 281 -18.78 20.07 12.21
N SER A 282 -19.63 20.89 12.82
CA SER A 282 -19.74 21.02 14.29
C SER A 282 -19.94 19.69 15.04
N PRO A 283 -20.76 18.73 14.56
CA PRO A 283 -20.86 17.41 15.20
C PRO A 283 -19.54 16.62 15.14
N LEU A 284 -18.86 16.67 13.98
CA LEU A 284 -17.59 15.98 13.75
C LEU A 284 -16.47 16.55 14.64
N TYR A 285 -16.37 17.88 14.79
CA TYR A 285 -15.44 18.51 15.73
C TYR A 285 -15.71 18.13 17.19
N ASN A 286 -16.97 17.95 17.60
CA ASN A 286 -17.30 17.45 18.93
C ASN A 286 -16.78 16.01 19.12
N SER A 287 -17.05 15.11 18.18
CA SER A 287 -16.52 13.72 18.23
C SER A 287 -14.99 13.67 18.23
N ILE A 288 -14.32 14.55 17.49
CA ILE A 288 -12.84 14.67 17.47
C ILE A 288 -12.32 15.19 18.82
N LYS A 289 -13.02 16.11 19.47
CA LYS A 289 -12.68 16.60 20.81
C LYS A 289 -12.83 15.51 21.87
N ASP A 290 -13.88 14.69 21.78
CA ASP A 290 -14.10 13.57 22.70
C ASP A 290 -13.04 12.48 22.49
N LEU A 291 -12.73 12.13 21.23
CA LEU A 291 -11.61 11.26 20.88
C LEU A 291 -10.27 11.79 21.41
N ARG A 292 -9.99 13.09 21.25
CA ARG A 292 -8.77 13.72 21.78
C ARG A 292 -8.69 13.65 23.31
N THR A 293 -9.83 13.74 23.99
CA THR A 293 -9.91 13.60 25.45
C THR A 293 -9.59 12.16 25.87
N ALA A 294 -10.16 11.17 25.19
CA ALA A 294 -9.87 9.75 25.42
C ALA A 294 -8.40 9.40 25.11
N ALA A 295 -7.87 9.86 23.97
CA ALA A 295 -6.47 9.69 23.58
C ALA A 295 -5.49 10.36 24.56
N THR A 296 -5.85 11.52 25.12
CA THR A 296 -5.04 12.18 26.17
C THR A 296 -5.02 11.34 27.45
N LYS A 297 -6.14 10.73 27.84
CA LYS A 297 -6.22 9.83 28.99
C LYS A 297 -5.34 8.58 28.79
N ALA A 298 -5.53 7.86 27.68
CA ALA A 298 -4.77 6.65 27.37
C ALA A 298 -3.24 6.92 27.31
N ASN A 299 -2.83 8.01 26.65
CA ASN A 299 -1.43 8.45 26.58
C ASN A 299 -0.86 8.93 27.94
N ASN A 300 -1.67 9.12 28.98
CA ASN A 300 -1.21 9.43 30.33
C ASN A 300 -1.16 8.15 31.19
N GLU A 301 -2.18 7.29 31.10
CA GLU A 301 -2.21 5.97 31.75
C GLU A 301 -1.00 5.11 31.30
N GLN A 302 -0.64 5.14 30.01
CA GLN A 302 0.59 4.54 29.47
C GLN A 302 1.86 5.06 30.16
N LYS A 303 1.99 6.39 30.35
CA LYS A 303 3.18 7.00 30.98
C LYS A 303 3.27 6.66 32.46
N GLU A 304 2.15 6.63 33.16
CA GLU A 304 2.09 6.23 34.56
C GLU A 304 2.55 4.76 34.71
N TYR A 305 2.12 3.87 33.81
CA TYR A 305 2.62 2.49 33.76
C TYR A 305 4.15 2.40 33.54
N PHE A 306 4.70 3.19 32.62
CA PHE A 306 6.15 3.25 32.35
C PHE A 306 7.00 3.66 33.57
N VAL A 307 6.43 4.30 34.60
CA VAL A 307 7.15 4.65 35.84
C VAL A 307 7.38 3.43 36.75
N TYR A 308 6.60 2.35 36.58
CA TYR A 308 6.65 1.16 37.44
C TYR A 308 7.45 -0.03 36.87
N LEU A 309 7.97 0.08 35.65
CA LEU A 309 8.64 -1.03 34.97
C LEU A 309 10.16 -1.02 35.16
N TYR A 310 10.69 -2.15 35.62
CA TYR A 310 12.11 -2.54 35.54
C TYR A 310 12.21 -3.81 34.67
N PRO A 311 13.30 -4.01 33.92
CA PRO A 311 13.23 -4.75 32.66
C PRO A 311 13.16 -6.27 32.83
N ALA A 312 12.11 -6.85 32.26
CA ALA A 312 12.11 -8.17 31.65
C ALA A 312 11.88 -7.99 30.14
N VAL A 313 12.50 -8.80 29.28
CA VAL A 313 12.21 -8.80 27.85
C VAL A 313 11.05 -9.76 27.59
N LYS A 314 10.02 -9.26 26.90
CA LYS A 314 8.74 -9.93 26.66
C LYS A 314 8.46 -9.99 25.17
N THR A 315 7.70 -10.98 24.70
CA THR A 315 7.56 -11.27 23.26
C THR A 315 6.16 -11.74 22.86
N CYS A 316 5.64 -11.20 21.77
CA CYS A 316 4.36 -11.53 21.13
C CYS A 316 4.64 -12.21 19.76
N LYS A 317 3.61 -12.71 19.04
CA LYS A 317 3.85 -13.41 17.77
C LYS A 317 4.30 -12.47 16.66
N LEU A 318 5.37 -12.88 15.97
CA LEU A 318 5.77 -12.30 14.70
C LEU A 318 5.39 -13.26 13.56
N ALA A 319 4.41 -12.87 12.76
CA ALA A 319 4.02 -13.56 11.54
C ALA A 319 4.64 -12.80 10.35
N CYS A 320 5.80 -13.24 9.90
CA CYS A 320 6.45 -12.69 8.70
C CYS A 320 5.69 -13.18 7.45
N LEU A 321 5.64 -12.43 6.34
CA LEU A 321 4.62 -12.58 5.28
C LEU A 321 5.22 -12.26 3.81
N ALA A 322 4.89 -13.06 2.76
CA ALA A 322 5.32 -13.10 1.32
C ALA A 322 4.26 -13.63 0.27
N LEU A 323 3.26 -12.83 -0.14
CA LEU A 323 2.01 -13.17 -0.90
C LEU A 323 2.27 -13.94 -2.20
#